data_AF-A0A2M7Q4R6-F1
#
_entry.id   AF-A0A2M7Q4R6-F1
#
_cell.length_a   1.000
_cell.length_b   1.000
_cell.length_c   1.000
_cell.angle_alpha   90.00
_cell.angle_beta   90.00
_cell.angle_gamma   90.00
#
_symmetry.space_group_name_H-M   'P 1'
#
loop_
_entity.id
_entity.type
_entity.pdbx_description
1 polymer ?
#
loop_
_entity_poly.entity_id
_entity_poly.type
_entity_poly.pdbx_seq_one_letter_code
_entity_poly.pdbx_strand_id
1 'polypeptide(L)'
;MTNDFKVIDEQYESGRYAMRSYVTGFVLSIILTLIPYVIVVNHMFGKQALVWAVVLFGVTQLLAQIIFFLHLSKKSKPQWNIIVFVFTVLIVAILVVGSLWVMYNLNYNMTDASPVNTNEGYIPQ
;
A
#
# COMPACT_ATOMS: atom_id res chain seq x y z
N MET A 1 21.45 -45.46 6.20
CA MET A 1 20.55 -45.56 5.03
C MET A 1 19.13 -45.08 5.33
N THR A 2 18.41 -45.61 6.33
CA THR A 2 17.03 -45.14 6.65
C THR A 2 16.94 -43.67 7.09
N ASN A 3 17.96 -43.17 7.81
CA ASN A 3 17.99 -41.78 8.28
C ASN A 3 18.19 -40.78 7.13
N ASP A 4 18.96 -41.13 6.10
CA ASP A 4 19.20 -40.25 4.95
C ASP A 4 17.95 -40.10 4.09
N PHE A 5 17.19 -41.19 3.88
CA PHE A 5 15.94 -41.14 3.12
C PHE A 5 14.88 -40.27 3.81
N LYS A 6 14.77 -40.36 5.15
CA LYS A 6 13.83 -39.56 5.94
C LYS A 6 14.18 -38.06 5.93
N VAL A 7 15.47 -37.73 6.01
CA VAL A 7 15.94 -36.33 5.92
C VAL A 7 15.67 -35.74 4.53
N ILE A 8 15.81 -36.53 3.46
CA ILE A 8 15.53 -36.07 2.09
C ILE A 8 14.02 -35.80 1.89
N ASP A 9 13.14 -36.66 2.41
CA ASP A 9 11.68 -36.49 2.31
C ASP A 9 11.18 -35.27 3.11
N GLU A 10 11.72 -35.06 4.33
CA GLU A 10 11.39 -33.91 5.19
C GLU A 10 11.89 -32.57 4.63
N GLN A 11 13.06 -32.56 3.97
CA GLN A 11 13.57 -31.41 3.22
C GLN A 11 12.74 -31.14 1.95
N TYR A 12 12.28 -32.19 1.26
CA TYR A 12 11.45 -32.07 0.06
C TYR A 12 10.06 -31.51 0.38
N GLU A 13 9.41 -32.02 1.43
CA GLU A 13 8.12 -31.53 1.93
C GLU A 13 8.24 -30.05 2.38
N SER A 14 9.23 -29.70 3.19
CA SER A 14 9.41 -28.32 3.70
C SER A 14 9.66 -27.28 2.60
N GLY A 15 10.42 -27.62 1.56
CA GLY A 15 10.60 -26.77 0.38
C GLY A 15 9.31 -26.54 -0.41
N ARG A 16 8.45 -27.57 -0.51
CA ARG A 16 7.17 -27.51 -1.21
C ARG A 16 6.14 -26.64 -0.45
N TYR A 17 6.12 -26.66 0.88
CA TYR A 17 5.26 -25.79 1.69
C TYR A 17 5.67 -24.32 1.63
N ALA A 18 6.98 -24.02 1.64
CA ALA A 18 7.47 -22.65 1.51
C ALA A 18 7.09 -22.04 0.16
N MET A 19 7.34 -22.76 -0.94
CA MET A 19 6.95 -22.34 -2.29
C MET A 19 5.43 -22.13 -2.42
N ARG A 20 4.62 -23.02 -1.85
CA ARG A 20 3.15 -22.89 -1.85
C ARG A 20 2.67 -21.62 -1.15
N SER A 21 3.30 -21.21 -0.04
CA SER A 21 2.91 -19.99 0.69
C SER A 21 3.21 -18.70 -0.08
N TYR A 22 4.30 -18.65 -0.85
CA TYR A 22 4.61 -17.49 -1.70
C TYR A 22 3.66 -17.41 -2.89
N VAL A 23 3.36 -18.56 -3.52
CA VAL A 23 2.46 -18.63 -4.68
C VAL A 23 1.02 -18.27 -4.29
N THR A 24 0.50 -18.72 -3.13
CA THR A 24 -0.83 -18.31 -2.68
C THR A 24 -0.94 -16.82 -2.40
N GLY A 25 0.10 -16.20 -1.83
CA GLY A 25 0.14 -14.75 -1.63
C GLY A 25 0.15 -13.95 -2.92
N PHE A 26 0.91 -14.43 -3.90
CA PHE A 26 0.97 -13.85 -5.24
C PHE A 26 -0.40 -13.90 -5.94
N VAL A 27 -1.06 -15.06 -5.92
CA VAL A 27 -2.39 -15.22 -6.52
C VAL A 27 -3.44 -14.35 -5.80
N LEU A 28 -3.41 -14.26 -4.47
CA LEU A 28 -4.34 -13.41 -3.72
C LEU A 28 -4.15 -11.92 -4.06
N SER A 29 -2.91 -11.45 -4.20
CA SER A 29 -2.58 -10.08 -4.60
C SER A 29 -3.06 -9.75 -6.02
N ILE A 30 -2.99 -10.69 -6.95
CA ILE A 30 -3.52 -10.53 -8.30
C ILE A 30 -5.04 -10.40 -8.27
N ILE A 31 -5.74 -11.29 -7.55
CA ILE A 31 -7.20 -11.26 -7.45
C ILE A 31 -7.65 -9.93 -6.84
N LEU A 32 -7.00 -9.49 -5.76
CA LEU A 32 -7.32 -8.23 -5.08
C LEU A 32 -7.05 -6.99 -5.94
N THR A 33 -6.22 -7.10 -6.98
CA THR A 33 -5.98 -6.01 -7.96
C THR A 33 -6.98 -6.04 -9.12
N LEU A 34 -7.36 -7.24 -9.57
CA LEU A 34 -8.32 -7.39 -10.66
C LEU A 34 -9.71 -6.90 -10.28
N ILE A 35 -10.15 -7.14 -9.04
CA ILE A 35 -11.45 -6.69 -8.53
C ILE A 35 -11.63 -5.16 -8.67
N PRO A 36 -10.76 -4.30 -8.09
CA PRO A 36 -10.90 -2.85 -8.23
C PRO A 36 -10.72 -2.39 -9.67
N TYR A 37 -9.85 -3.02 -10.46
CA TYR A 37 -9.66 -2.69 -11.87
C TYR A 37 -10.96 -2.84 -12.67
N VAL A 38 -11.65 -3.97 -12.53
CA VAL A 38 -12.92 -4.24 -13.21
C VAL A 38 -14.02 -3.26 -12.75
N ILE A 39 -14.08 -2.95 -11.46
CA ILE A 39 -15.04 -1.98 -10.90
C ILE A 39 -14.81 -0.58 -11.51
N VAL A 40 -13.55 -0.17 -11.67
CA VAL A 40 -13.19 1.15 -12.21
C VAL A 40 -13.49 1.27 -13.70
N VAL A 41 -13.09 0.27 -14.49
CA VAL A 41 -13.25 0.29 -15.96
C VAL A 41 -14.72 0.29 -16.38
N ASN A 42 -15.58 -0.45 -15.66
CA ASN A 42 -17.00 -0.51 -15.97
C ASN A 42 -17.79 0.73 -15.47
N HIS A 43 -17.13 1.70 -14.83
CA HIS A 43 -17.73 2.93 -14.30
C HIS A 43 -19.05 2.68 -13.54
N MET A 44 -19.12 1.59 -12.78
CA MET A 44 -20.38 1.11 -12.17
C MET A 44 -20.93 2.04 -11.08
N PHE A 45 -20.13 3.01 -10.62
CA PHE A 45 -20.49 3.96 -9.57
C PHE A 45 -20.22 5.40 -10.02
N GLY A 46 -20.83 6.38 -9.35
CA GLY A 46 -20.51 7.80 -9.55
C GLY A 46 -19.03 8.11 -9.26
N LYS A 47 -18.48 9.17 -9.88
CA LYS A 47 -17.05 9.55 -9.80
C LYS A 47 -16.51 9.59 -8.37
N GLN A 48 -17.28 10.14 -7.42
CA GLN A 48 -16.89 10.22 -6.01
C GLN A 48 -16.71 8.82 -5.39
N ALA A 49 -17.67 7.92 -5.62
CA ALA A 49 -17.65 6.56 -5.08
C ALA A 49 -16.53 5.71 -5.70
N LEU A 50 -16.22 5.92 -6.98
CA LEU A 50 -15.07 5.31 -7.66
C LEU A 50 -13.74 5.69 -6.98
N VAL A 51 -13.53 6.98 -6.69
CA VAL A 51 -12.31 7.46 -6.03
C VAL A 51 -12.14 6.80 -4.66
N TRP A 52 -13.19 6.78 -3.84
CA TRP A 52 -13.15 6.12 -2.53
C TRP A 52 -12.88 4.62 -2.62
N ALA A 53 -13.51 3.92 -3.56
CA ALA A 53 -13.28 2.51 -3.78
C ALA A 53 -11.82 2.21 -4.15
N VAL A 54 -11.23 2.99 -5.07
CA VAL A 54 -9.84 2.81 -5.49
C VAL A 54 -8.86 3.05 -4.36
N VAL A 55 -9.07 4.10 -3.56
CA VAL A 55 -8.22 4.40 -2.40
C VAL A 55 -8.28 3.24 -1.39
N LEU A 56 -9.47 2.74 -1.07
CA LEU A 56 -9.65 1.65 -0.12
C LEU A 56 -8.98 0.34 -0.59
N PHE A 57 -9.18 -0.01 -1.86
CA PHE A 57 -8.54 -1.17 -2.46
C PHE A 57 -7.02 -0.99 -2.53
N GLY A 58 -6.52 0.20 -2.85
CA GLY A 58 -5.09 0.50 -2.87
C GLY A 58 -4.42 0.34 -1.49
N VAL A 59 -5.07 0.82 -0.42
CA VAL A 59 -4.58 0.63 0.95
C VAL A 59 -4.59 -0.84 1.33
N THR A 60 -5.68 -1.56 1.02
CA THR A 60 -5.79 -3.00 1.31
C THR A 60 -4.74 -3.80 0.54
N GLN A 61 -4.45 -3.41 -0.71
CA GLN A 61 -3.41 -4.00 -1.54
C GLN A 61 -2.01 -3.77 -0.97
N LEU A 62 -1.73 -2.57 -0.47
CA LEU A 62 -0.46 -2.26 0.22
C LEU A 62 -0.28 -3.17 1.44
N LEU A 63 -1.33 -3.38 2.24
CA LEU A 63 -1.30 -4.29 3.38
C LEU A 63 -1.10 -5.74 2.96
N ALA A 64 -1.77 -6.19 1.89
CA ALA A 64 -1.60 -7.55 1.36
C ALA A 64 -0.16 -7.79 0.89
N GLN A 65 0.44 -6.86 0.16
CA GLN A 65 1.83 -6.95 -0.29
C GLN A 65 2.80 -7.02 0.88
N ILE A 66 2.56 -6.23 1.93
CA ILE A 66 3.31 -6.31 3.18
C ILE A 66 3.20 -7.70 3.82
N ILE A 67 2.00 -8.28 3.94
CA ILE A 67 1.82 -9.57 4.63
C ILE A 67 2.43 -10.74 3.85
N PHE A 68 2.26 -10.75 2.52
CA PHE A 68 2.69 -11.87 1.69
C PHE A 68 4.11 -11.76 1.19
N PHE A 69 4.54 -10.57 0.79
CA PHE A 69 5.85 -10.35 0.19
C PHE A 69 6.89 -9.98 1.25
N LEU A 70 6.50 -9.14 2.20
CA LEU A 70 7.33 -8.82 3.36
C LEU A 70 7.10 -9.83 4.48
N HIS A 71 7.21 -11.11 4.13
CA HIS A 71 7.14 -12.23 5.04
C HIS A 71 8.35 -12.21 5.96
N LEU A 72 8.27 -11.41 7.03
CA LEU A 72 9.32 -11.24 8.00
C LEU A 72 9.59 -12.59 8.68
N SER A 73 10.61 -13.27 8.16
CA SER A 73 11.23 -14.50 8.63
C SER A 73 10.36 -15.36 9.56
N LYS A 74 9.49 -16.19 8.97
CA LYS A 74 8.94 -17.40 9.60
C LYS A 74 10.01 -18.42 10.06
N LYS A 75 11.30 -18.11 9.95
CA LYS A 75 12.37 -18.85 10.62
C LYS A 75 12.62 -18.25 12.00
N SER A 76 12.14 -18.98 13.01
CA SER A 76 12.65 -19.03 14.39
C SER A 76 13.49 -17.81 14.86
N LYS A 77 12.79 -16.77 15.34
CA LYS A 77 13.28 -15.57 16.05
C LYS A 77 14.06 -14.59 15.14
N PRO A 78 13.50 -13.39 14.88
CA PRO A 78 13.58 -12.29 15.85
C PRO A 78 12.31 -11.41 15.88
N GLN A 79 11.59 -11.40 17.00
CA GLN A 79 10.42 -10.54 17.25
C GLN A 79 10.70 -9.05 17.00
N TRP A 80 11.96 -8.65 17.17
CA TRP A 80 12.47 -7.31 16.88
C TRP A 80 12.22 -6.82 15.46
N ASN A 81 12.26 -7.72 14.47
CA ASN A 81 12.06 -7.30 13.09
C ASN A 81 10.60 -6.85 12.87
N ILE A 82 9.64 -7.50 13.54
CA ILE A 82 8.22 -7.12 13.47
C ILE A 82 8.02 -5.75 14.13
N ILE A 83 8.71 -5.46 15.24
CA ILE A 83 8.69 -4.16 15.90
C ILE A 83 9.17 -3.04 14.96
N VAL A 84 10.31 -3.25 14.28
CA VAL A 84 10.89 -2.26 13.35
C VAL A 84 9.97 -2.07 12.14
N PHE A 85 9.34 -3.17 11.70
CA PHE A 85 8.41 -3.13 10.60
C PHE A 85 7.15 -2.32 10.90
N VAL A 86 6.48 -2.58 12.03
CA VAL A 86 5.30 -1.83 12.47
C VAL A 86 5.65 -0.35 12.67
N PHE A 87 6.82 -0.06 13.25
CA PHE A 87 7.30 1.31 13.41
C PHE A 87 7.47 2.03 12.07
N THR A 88 8.02 1.33 11.06
CA THR A 88 8.17 1.88 9.69
C THR A 88 6.81 2.18 9.06
N VAL A 89 5.85 1.26 9.16
CA VAL A 89 4.49 1.47 8.62
C VAL A 89 3.80 2.65 9.30
N LEU A 90 3.96 2.76 10.62
CA LEU A 90 3.43 3.89 11.39
C LEU A 90 4.03 5.22 10.94
N ILE A 91 5.35 5.28 10.73
CA ILE A 91 6.01 6.49 10.20
C ILE A 91 5.46 6.84 8.83
N VAL A 92 5.35 5.88 7.91
CA VAL A 92 4.82 6.12 6.56
C VAL A 92 3.38 6.65 6.63
N ALA A 93 2.54 6.09 7.50
CA ALA A 93 1.17 6.57 7.68
C ALA A 93 1.13 8.03 8.19
N ILE A 94 1.97 8.37 9.17
CA ILE A 94 2.09 9.75 9.67
C ILE A 94 2.60 10.68 8.57
N LEU A 95 3.59 10.27 7.79
CA LEU A 95 4.14 11.10 6.70
C LEU A 95 3.11 11.35 5.60
N VAL A 96 2.35 10.33 5.19
CA VAL A 96 1.31 10.49 4.15
C VAL A 96 0.17 11.38 4.64
N VAL A 97 -0.39 11.08 5.81
CA VAL A 97 -1.51 11.86 6.38
C VAL A 97 -1.05 13.28 6.73
N GLY A 98 0.13 13.41 7.35
CA GLY A 98 0.73 14.69 7.70
C GLY A 98 1.07 15.52 6.47
N SER A 99 1.63 14.93 5.42
CA SER A 99 1.93 15.63 4.16
C SER A 99 0.65 16.14 3.49
N LEU A 100 -0.39 15.31 3.40
CA LEU A 100 -1.69 15.72 2.86
C LEU A 100 -2.32 16.85 3.70
N TRP A 101 -2.26 16.74 5.03
CA TRP A 101 -2.75 17.79 5.96
C TRP A 101 -2.01 19.10 5.75
N VAL A 102 -0.68 19.06 5.71
CA VAL A 102 0.18 20.24 5.59
C VAL A 102 -0.07 20.91 4.24
N MET A 103 -0.11 20.16 3.14
CA MET A 103 -0.43 20.72 1.82
C MET A 103 -1.83 21.32 1.76
N TYR A 104 -2.83 20.66 2.36
CA TYR A 104 -4.19 21.20 2.43
C TYR A 104 -4.25 22.52 3.22
N ASN A 105 -3.57 22.59 4.36
CA ASN A 105 -3.52 23.80 5.20
C ASN A 105 -2.73 24.93 4.52
N LEU A 106 -1.58 24.63 3.92
CA LEU A 106 -0.81 25.61 3.16
C LEU A 106 -1.61 26.15 1.98
N ASN A 107 -2.26 25.28 1.21
CA ASN A 107 -3.10 25.72 0.10
C ASN A 107 -4.22 26.65 0.60
N TYR A 108 -4.95 26.26 1.65
CA TYR A 108 -5.98 27.09 2.26
C TYR A 108 -5.45 28.46 2.71
N ASN A 109 -4.29 28.50 3.38
CA ASN A 109 -3.67 29.75 3.86
C ASN A 109 -3.05 30.61 2.74
N MET A 110 -2.69 30.02 1.60
CA MET A 110 -2.14 30.74 0.44
C MET A 110 -3.23 31.24 -0.51
N THR A 111 -4.40 30.57 -0.59
CA THR A 111 -5.54 31.04 -1.39
C THR A 111 -6.20 32.32 -0.87
N ASP A 112 -6.00 32.67 0.40
CA ASP A 112 -6.46 33.95 0.97
C ASP A 112 -5.48 35.12 0.72
N ALA A 113 -4.26 34.84 0.24
CA ALA A 113 -3.23 35.84 -0.01
C ALA A 113 -3.23 36.32 -1.47
N SER A 114 -4.32 36.95 -1.93
CA SER A 114 -4.32 38.07 -2.91
C SER A 114 -5.74 38.45 -3.40
N PRO A 115 -6.27 39.62 -3.04
CA PRO A 115 -6.92 40.47 -4.02
C PRO A 115 -5.83 41.21 -4.81
N VAL A 116 -5.44 40.69 -5.98
CA VAL A 116 -4.70 41.51 -6.96
C VAL A 116 -5.59 42.70 -7.28
N ASN A 117 -5.20 43.88 -6.80
CA ASN A 117 -5.76 45.15 -7.24
C ASN A 117 -5.44 45.30 -8.73
N THR A 118 -6.42 45.04 -9.59
CA THR A 118 -6.32 45.20 -11.05
C THR A 118 -6.29 46.66 -11.53
N ASN A 119 -6.12 47.65 -10.65
CA ASN A 119 -6.19 49.07 -10.99
C ASN A 119 -4.82 49.73 -11.21
N GLU A 120 -3.70 49.02 -11.07
CA GLU A 120 -2.34 49.58 -11.28
C GLU A 120 -1.79 49.39 -12.72
N GLY A 121 -2.65 49.08 -13.70
CA GLY A 121 -2.26 48.83 -15.09
C GLY A 121 -2.88 49.72 -16.17
N TYR A 122 -3.63 50.79 -15.81
CA TYR A 122 -4.23 51.68 -16.81
C TYR A 122 -3.33 52.88 -17.09
N ILE A 123 -2.55 52.81 -18.18
CA ILE A 123 -1.91 53.99 -18.78
C ILE A 123 -2.96 54.62 -19.72
N PRO A 124 -3.48 55.83 -19.42
CA PRO A 124 -4.39 56.52 -20.34
C PRO A 124 -3.61 56.95 -21.60
N GLN A 125 -4.11 56.55 -22.77
CA GLN A 125 -3.66 57.03 -24.08
C GLN A 125 -4.30 58.39 -24.36
#